data_AF-A0A392LZJ9-F1
#
_entry.id   AF-A0A392LZJ9-F1
#
_cell.length_a   1.000
_cell.length_b   1.000
_cell.length_c   1.000
_cell.angle_alpha   90.00
_cell.angle_beta   90.00
_cell.angle_gamma   90.00
#
_symmetry.space_group_name_H-M   'P 1'
#
loop_
_entity.id
_entity.type
_entity.pdbx_description
1 polymer ?
#
loop_
_entity_poly.entity_id
_entity_poly.type
_entity_poly.pdbx_seq_one_letter_code
_entity_poly.pdbx_strand_id
1 'polypeptide(L)'
;MNDKDYVGDVGRFNNILWDMLNDLRSETGNTSAKLANKSANLTENQKLYGYSWCLPYLSAENCCWCLSDAIAEVPTNCCRGKSGGTILYPSCGVRFELYPFDKAHDNITWVLPPPTSPRPSAPPGTHVYYNCTRNSTSATYNAYRSNIKTVLDLLSSNSSSARYYNATVVSDNNVDTVYGLFLCTSYLDPKICQSCVIEAVKLISSLCTTAKEAIVWYEVCYVRYSDNNFFSTVEKTPEISFMNDKDYVGQ
;
A
#
# COMPACT_ATOMS: atom_id res chain seq x y z
N MET A 1 -24.92 -1.60 -14.06
CA MET A 1 -25.23 -2.14 -15.39
C MET A 1 -25.13 -1.01 -16.39
N ASN A 2 -24.10 -1.02 -17.23
CA ASN A 2 -24.01 -0.18 -18.42
C ASN A 2 -23.88 -1.13 -19.61
N ASP A 3 -24.87 -1.10 -20.49
CA ASP A 3 -25.05 -1.90 -21.71
C ASP A 3 -24.01 -1.57 -22.79
N LYS A 4 -22.75 -1.91 -22.52
CA LYS A 4 -21.78 -2.20 -23.58
C LYS A 4 -21.15 -3.53 -23.24
N ASP A 5 -21.92 -4.59 -23.43
CA ASP A 5 -21.44 -5.95 -23.28
C ASP A 5 -20.21 -6.15 -24.18
N TYR A 6 -19.13 -6.38 -23.44
CA TYR A 6 -17.81 -6.91 -23.73
C TYR A 6 -17.49 -7.42 -25.16
N VAL A 7 -16.36 -6.93 -25.71
CA VAL A 7 -15.69 -7.48 -26.90
C VAL A 7 -14.26 -7.90 -26.50
N GLY A 8 -14.02 -9.21 -26.31
CA GLY A 8 -12.72 -9.86 -26.00
C GLY A 8 -12.90 -11.29 -25.41
N ASP A 9 -11.86 -11.91 -24.82
CA ASP A 9 -11.95 -13.14 -23.98
C ASP A 9 -11.64 -12.88 -22.48
N VAL A 10 -12.63 -12.41 -21.71
CA VAL A 10 -12.49 -12.02 -20.29
C VAL A 10 -12.36 -13.25 -19.41
N GLY A 11 -12.91 -14.38 -19.85
CA GLY A 11 -12.75 -15.66 -19.16
C GLY A 11 -11.29 -16.07 -19.14
N ARG A 12 -10.61 -16.06 -20.30
CA ARG A 12 -9.18 -16.31 -20.39
C ARG A 12 -8.35 -15.30 -19.61
N PHE A 13 -8.67 -14.00 -19.70
CA PHE A 13 -7.98 -12.97 -18.93
C PHE A 13 -8.05 -13.23 -17.41
N ASN A 14 -9.26 -13.47 -16.88
CA ASN A 14 -9.45 -13.71 -15.46
C ASN A 14 -8.76 -14.99 -14.99
N ASN A 15 -8.74 -16.05 -15.81
CA ASN A 15 -8.03 -17.29 -15.48
C ASN A 15 -6.51 -17.06 -15.40
N ILE A 16 -5.92 -16.38 -16.40
CA ILE A 16 -4.49 -16.05 -16.40
C ILE A 16 -4.14 -15.14 -15.21
N LEU A 17 -4.97 -14.14 -14.91
CA LEU A 17 -4.79 -13.26 -13.76
C LEU A 17 -4.86 -14.05 -12.44
N TRP A 18 -5.85 -14.94 -12.29
CA TRP A 18 -6.01 -15.77 -11.10
C TRP A 18 -4.81 -16.67 -10.86
N ASP A 19 -4.34 -17.39 -11.89
CA ASP A 19 -3.17 -18.27 -11.79
C ASP A 19 -1.91 -17.47 -11.44
N MET A 20 -1.68 -16.34 -12.13
CA MET A 20 -0.55 -15.46 -11.86
C MET A 20 -0.55 -14.91 -10.43
N LEU A 21 -1.70 -14.46 -9.93
CA LEU A 21 -1.82 -13.96 -8.56
C LEU A 21 -1.63 -15.06 -7.51
N ASN A 22 -2.07 -16.30 -7.78
CA ASN A 22 -1.85 -17.43 -6.88
C ASN A 22 -0.38 -17.87 -6.83
N ASP A 23 0.33 -17.81 -7.95
CA ASP A 23 1.77 -18.02 -7.99
C ASP A 23 2.50 -16.95 -7.18
N LEU A 24 2.14 -15.67 -7.40
CA LEU A 24 2.66 -14.52 -6.66
C LEU A 24 2.42 -14.65 -5.15
N ARG A 25 1.25 -15.12 -4.72
CA ARG A 25 0.94 -15.41 -3.31
C ARG A 25 1.94 -16.38 -2.72
N SER A 26 2.18 -17.50 -3.38
CA SER A 26 3.11 -18.54 -2.90
C SER A 26 4.55 -18.00 -2.84
N GLU A 27 5.00 -17.33 -3.89
CA GLU A 27 6.35 -16.77 -3.96
C GLU A 27 6.58 -15.69 -2.90
N THR A 28 5.61 -14.80 -2.70
CA THR A 28 5.67 -13.72 -1.70
C THR A 28 5.69 -14.26 -0.27
N GLY A 29 4.95 -15.33 0.01
CA GLY A 29 4.99 -15.99 1.32
C GLY A 29 6.37 -16.56 1.65
N ASN A 30 7.02 -17.16 0.65
CA ASN A 30 8.27 -17.91 0.80
C ASN A 30 9.54 -17.05 0.73
N THR A 31 9.49 -15.89 0.09
CA THR A 31 10.63 -14.97 0.02
C THR A 31 10.82 -14.18 1.30
N SER A 32 12.08 -13.98 1.70
CA SER A 32 12.44 -13.14 2.85
C SER A 32 12.08 -11.66 2.62
N ALA A 33 12.04 -11.22 1.36
CA ALA A 33 11.68 -9.84 1.00
C ALA A 33 10.18 -9.54 1.17
N LYS A 34 9.34 -10.56 1.33
CA LYS A 34 7.88 -10.45 1.41
C LYS A 34 7.25 -9.62 0.28
N LEU A 35 7.83 -9.73 -0.91
CA LEU A 35 7.34 -9.12 -2.14
C LEU A 35 7.72 -9.97 -3.35
N ALA A 36 6.90 -9.95 -4.39
CA ALA A 36 7.18 -10.62 -5.66
C ALA A 36 6.52 -9.88 -6.82
N ASN A 37 7.09 -10.02 -8.01
CA ASN A 37 6.57 -9.51 -9.26
C ASN A 37 6.57 -10.61 -10.33
N LYS A 38 5.55 -10.63 -11.18
CA LYS A 38 5.42 -11.63 -12.24
C LYS A 38 4.80 -11.00 -13.48
N SER A 39 5.07 -11.62 -14.64
CA SER A 39 4.34 -11.32 -15.85
C SER A 39 3.85 -12.59 -16.53
N ALA A 40 2.72 -12.49 -17.21
CA ALA A 40 2.12 -13.58 -17.97
C ALA A 40 1.71 -13.08 -19.37
N ASN A 41 1.85 -13.92 -20.39
CA ASN A 41 1.40 -13.58 -21.74
C ASN A 41 -0.12 -13.77 -21.83
N LEU A 42 -0.84 -12.70 -22.15
CA LEU A 42 -2.26 -12.79 -22.50
C LEU A 42 -2.41 -13.23 -23.97
N THR A 43 -1.62 -12.62 -24.85
CA THR A 43 -1.49 -12.92 -26.28
C THR A 43 -0.01 -12.87 -26.69
N GLU A 44 0.30 -13.01 -27.98
CA GLU A 44 1.69 -12.88 -28.47
C GLU A 44 2.29 -11.48 -28.22
N ASN A 45 1.45 -10.44 -28.23
CA ASN A 45 1.88 -9.03 -28.13
C ASN A 45 1.42 -8.33 -26.84
N GLN A 46 0.68 -9.02 -25.97
CA GLN A 46 0.11 -8.43 -24.76
C GLN A 46 0.51 -9.23 -23.53
N LYS A 47 1.05 -8.53 -22.53
CA LYS A 47 1.40 -9.09 -21.23
C LYS A 47 0.57 -8.48 -20.12
N LEU A 48 0.30 -9.31 -19.12
CA LEU A 48 -0.22 -8.94 -17.83
C LEU A 48 0.93 -8.90 -16.85
N TYR A 49 0.97 -7.88 -16.01
CA TYR A 49 1.96 -7.68 -14.95
C TYR A 49 1.26 -7.72 -13.60
N GLY A 50 1.88 -8.39 -12.63
CA GLY A 50 1.36 -8.53 -11.28
C GLY A 50 2.44 -8.29 -10.23
N TYR A 51 2.02 -7.76 -9.09
CA TYR A 51 2.85 -7.52 -7.92
C TYR A 51 2.07 -7.80 -6.66
N SER A 52 2.74 -8.38 -5.68
CA SER A 52 2.19 -8.66 -4.37
C SER A 52 3.22 -8.33 -3.31
N TRP A 53 2.73 -7.90 -2.15
CA TRP A 53 3.57 -7.61 -1.00
C TRP A 53 2.85 -7.97 0.30
N CYS A 54 3.65 -8.24 1.32
CA CYS A 54 3.25 -8.47 2.69
C CYS A 54 4.17 -7.65 3.61
N LEU A 55 3.71 -7.37 4.83
CA LEU A 55 4.59 -6.78 5.83
C LEU A 55 5.71 -7.76 6.23
N PRO A 56 6.97 -7.31 6.34
CA PRO A 56 8.14 -8.18 6.58
C PRO A 56 8.06 -9.07 7.81
N TYR A 57 7.29 -8.68 8.84
CA TYR A 57 7.15 -9.44 10.08
C TYR A 57 6.18 -10.63 9.99
N LEU A 58 5.46 -10.79 8.88
CA LEU A 58 4.47 -11.86 8.74
C LEU A 58 5.16 -13.19 8.44
N SER A 59 4.64 -14.28 9.04
CA SER A 59 5.02 -15.64 8.65
C SER A 59 4.66 -15.90 7.18
N ALA A 60 5.25 -16.94 6.59
CA ALA A 60 4.89 -17.36 5.22
C ALA A 60 3.40 -17.68 5.11
N GLU A 61 2.86 -18.40 6.10
CA GLU A 61 1.45 -18.77 6.18
C GLU A 61 0.53 -17.55 6.27
N ASN A 62 0.82 -16.63 7.20
CA ASN A 62 0.00 -15.42 7.39
C ASN A 62 0.04 -14.50 6.17
N CYS A 63 1.18 -14.39 5.49
CA CYS A 63 1.29 -13.66 4.24
C CYS A 63 0.45 -14.31 3.13
N CYS A 64 0.59 -15.63 2.93
CA CYS A 64 -0.21 -16.36 1.96
C CYS A 64 -1.71 -16.24 2.22
N TRP A 65 -2.12 -16.33 3.48
CA TRP A 65 -3.52 -16.19 3.87
C TRP A 65 -4.07 -14.80 3.57
N CYS A 66 -3.35 -13.74 3.98
CA CYS A 66 -3.74 -12.35 3.69
C CYS A 66 -3.89 -12.10 2.17
N LEU A 67 -2.90 -12.55 1.39
CA LEU A 67 -2.93 -12.40 -0.07
C LEU A 67 -4.05 -13.24 -0.70
N SER A 68 -4.38 -14.41 -0.14
CA SER A 68 -5.51 -15.21 -0.62
C SER A 68 -6.82 -14.44 -0.53
N ASP A 69 -7.04 -13.72 0.56
CA ASP A 69 -8.24 -12.89 0.73
C ASP A 69 -8.21 -11.69 -0.23
N ALA A 70 -7.07 -11.02 -0.38
CA ALA A 70 -6.94 -9.90 -1.33
C ALA A 70 -7.21 -10.31 -2.78
N ILE A 71 -6.80 -11.52 -3.16
CA ILE A 71 -7.05 -12.11 -4.49
C ILE A 71 -8.53 -12.44 -4.68
N ALA A 72 -9.23 -12.88 -3.63
CA ALA A 72 -10.66 -13.18 -3.68
C ALA A 72 -11.54 -11.95 -3.93
N GLU A 73 -11.06 -10.75 -3.58
CA GLU A 73 -11.73 -9.47 -3.83
C GLU A 73 -11.70 -9.04 -5.31
N VAL A 74 -10.70 -9.49 -6.07
CA VAL A 74 -10.52 -9.13 -7.49
C VAL A 74 -11.76 -9.48 -8.34
N PRO A 75 -12.25 -10.74 -8.36
CA PRO A 75 -13.40 -11.12 -9.20
C PRO A 75 -14.77 -10.71 -8.62
N THR A 76 -14.85 -10.33 -7.35
CA THR A 76 -16.12 -10.13 -6.64
C THR A 76 -16.46 -8.65 -6.46
N ASN A 77 -15.54 -7.87 -5.87
CA ASN A 77 -15.83 -6.54 -5.36
C ASN A 77 -15.03 -5.41 -6.04
N CYS A 78 -13.80 -5.67 -6.50
CA CYS A 78 -12.91 -4.62 -6.98
C CYS A 78 -12.92 -4.42 -8.50
N CYS A 79 -12.56 -5.46 -9.27
CA CYS A 79 -11.96 -5.21 -10.57
C CYS A 79 -12.17 -6.33 -11.59
N ARG A 80 -13.32 -7.01 -11.51
CA ARG A 80 -13.74 -8.04 -12.49
C ARG A 80 -13.76 -7.47 -13.90
N GLY A 81 -12.94 -8.06 -14.79
CA GLY A 81 -12.84 -7.65 -16.19
C GLY A 81 -12.12 -6.33 -16.44
N LYS A 82 -11.57 -5.69 -15.40
CA LYS A 82 -10.79 -4.45 -15.54
C LYS A 82 -9.38 -4.74 -16.04
N SER A 83 -8.84 -3.81 -16.82
CA SER A 83 -7.47 -3.91 -17.34
C SER A 83 -6.39 -3.75 -16.27
N GLY A 84 -6.76 -3.27 -15.09
CA GLY A 84 -5.87 -3.13 -13.96
C GLY A 84 -6.65 -2.94 -12.67
N GLY A 85 -6.02 -3.29 -11.57
CA GLY A 85 -6.61 -3.18 -10.25
C GLY A 85 -5.59 -3.36 -9.14
N THR A 86 -5.89 -2.78 -7.99
CA THR A 86 -5.08 -2.86 -6.77
C THR A 86 -5.99 -3.11 -5.58
N ILE A 87 -5.63 -4.06 -4.72
CA ILE A 87 -6.28 -4.30 -3.43
C ILE A 87 -5.22 -4.08 -2.36
N LEU A 88 -5.51 -3.17 -1.43
CA LEU A 88 -4.68 -2.80 -0.31
C LEU A 88 -5.35 -3.23 1.00
N TYR A 89 -4.65 -4.07 1.75
CA TYR A 89 -4.86 -4.27 3.16
C TYR A 89 -3.72 -3.63 3.97
N PRO A 90 -3.90 -3.41 5.28
CA PRO A 90 -2.80 -3.00 6.13
C PRO A 90 -1.64 -3.99 6.13
N SER A 91 -1.93 -5.30 6.06
CA SER A 91 -0.92 -6.36 6.15
C SER A 91 -0.33 -6.84 4.81
N CYS A 92 -1.06 -6.67 3.70
CA CYS A 92 -0.64 -7.15 2.39
C CYS A 92 -1.41 -6.43 1.26
N GLY A 93 -1.06 -6.72 0.02
CA GLY A 93 -1.87 -6.32 -1.11
C GLY A 93 -1.40 -6.90 -2.42
N VAL A 94 -2.22 -6.69 -3.45
CA VAL A 94 -1.95 -7.12 -4.83
C VAL A 94 -2.23 -5.99 -5.79
N ARG A 95 -1.43 -5.88 -6.86
CA ARG A 95 -1.62 -4.96 -7.98
C ARG A 95 -1.42 -5.72 -9.29
N PHE A 96 -2.28 -5.45 -10.27
CA PHE A 96 -2.12 -5.95 -11.63
C PHE A 96 -2.42 -4.88 -12.67
N GLU A 97 -1.70 -4.91 -13.78
CA GLU A 97 -1.80 -3.93 -14.87
C GLU A 97 -1.38 -4.55 -16.21
N LEU A 98 -1.77 -3.94 -17.33
CA LEU A 98 -1.30 -4.33 -18.68
C LEU A 98 0.02 -3.64 -19.10
N TYR A 99 0.59 -2.81 -18.21
CA TYR A 99 1.86 -2.15 -18.43
C TYR A 99 2.86 -2.52 -17.31
N PRO A 100 4.16 -2.56 -17.61
CA PRO A 100 5.18 -2.75 -16.59
C PRO A 100 5.23 -1.54 -15.66
N PHE A 101 5.01 -1.76 -14.36
CA PHE A 101 5.08 -0.72 -13.32
C PHE A 101 6.32 -0.84 -12.42
N ASP A 102 7.11 -1.90 -12.61
CA ASP A 102 8.45 -2.08 -12.03
C ASP A 102 9.47 -1.07 -12.59
N LYS A 103 9.25 -0.59 -13.82
CA LYS A 103 10.11 0.39 -14.52
C LYS A 103 9.50 1.79 -14.64
N ALA A 104 8.28 2.01 -14.16
CA ALA A 104 7.56 3.26 -14.34
C ALA A 104 8.20 4.47 -13.64
N HIS A 105 9.19 4.25 -12.76
CA HIS A 105 9.90 5.31 -12.05
C HIS A 105 11.27 5.67 -12.62
N ASP A 106 11.85 4.90 -13.55
CA ASP A 106 13.14 5.24 -14.17
C ASP A 106 13.04 6.49 -15.08
N ASN A 107 11.83 6.80 -15.55
CA ASN A 107 11.54 7.94 -16.43
C ASN A 107 10.54 8.96 -15.82
N ILE A 108 10.34 8.97 -14.50
CA ILE A 108 9.83 10.20 -13.85
C ILE A 108 11.02 11.16 -13.79
N THR A 109 11.34 11.74 -14.94
CA THR A 109 12.00 13.05 -14.96
C THR A 109 10.99 14.00 -14.32
N TRP A 110 11.18 14.26 -13.04
CA TRP A 110 10.63 15.43 -12.37
C TRP A 110 11.19 16.67 -13.09
N VAL A 111 10.64 17.01 -14.25
CA VAL A 111 10.83 18.33 -14.84
C VAL A 111 10.01 19.26 -13.96
N LEU A 112 10.65 19.71 -12.88
CA LEU A 112 10.17 20.72 -11.97
C LEU A 112 9.74 21.95 -12.80
N PRO A 113 8.46 22.36 -12.82
CA PRO A 113 8.16 23.72 -13.20
C PRO A 113 8.81 24.67 -12.18
N PRO A 114 9.38 25.82 -12.60
CA PRO A 114 10.08 26.73 -11.71
C PRO A 114 9.16 27.19 -10.56
N PRO A 115 9.69 27.35 -9.34
CA PRO A 115 8.89 27.66 -8.17
C PRO A 115 8.34 29.08 -8.29
N THR A 116 7.03 29.20 -8.47
CA THR A 116 6.34 30.47 -8.22
C THR A 116 5.17 30.22 -7.27
N SER A 117 5.28 30.84 -6.09
CA SER A 117 4.27 31.02 -5.04
C SER A 117 4.20 29.95 -3.92
N PRO A 118 4.13 30.38 -2.64
CA PRO A 118 4.10 29.49 -1.49
C PRO A 118 2.67 29.03 -1.19
N ARG A 119 2.37 27.77 -1.53
CA ARG A 119 1.25 27.03 -0.94
C ARG A 119 1.73 25.61 -0.60
N PRO A 120 1.52 25.12 0.63
CA PRO A 120 1.76 23.73 0.96
C PRO A 120 0.62 22.90 0.36
N SER A 121 0.79 22.44 -0.87
CA SER A 121 -0.07 21.46 -1.53
C SER A 121 0.79 20.28 -1.94
N ALA A 122 0.33 19.08 -1.56
CA ALA A 122 0.92 17.79 -1.89
C ALA A 122 1.31 17.69 -3.38
N PRO A 123 2.27 16.81 -3.74
CA PRO A 123 2.75 16.67 -5.11
C PRO A 123 1.60 16.45 -6.10
N PRO A 124 1.50 17.21 -7.20
CA PRO A 124 0.42 17.07 -8.18
C PRO A 124 0.39 15.64 -8.76
N GLY A 125 -0.70 14.90 -8.54
CA GLY A 125 -0.95 13.59 -9.14
C GLY A 125 -0.82 12.37 -8.23
N THR A 126 -0.45 12.52 -6.95
CA THR A 126 -0.40 11.39 -6.01
C THR A 126 -1.80 11.11 -5.43
N HIS A 127 -2.39 9.97 -5.81
CA HIS A 127 -3.57 9.47 -5.12
C HIS A 127 -3.15 9.02 -3.72
N VAL A 128 -3.68 9.69 -2.70
CA VAL A 128 -3.38 9.40 -1.29
C VAL A 128 -4.65 8.92 -0.62
N TYR A 129 -4.54 7.79 0.07
CA TYR A 129 -5.63 7.22 0.83
C TYR A 129 -5.25 7.19 2.29
N TYR A 130 -6.20 7.52 3.16
CA TYR A 130 -5.97 7.52 4.59
C TYR A 130 -7.20 7.04 5.34
N ASN A 131 -6.98 6.47 6.50
CA ASN A 131 -8.03 6.14 7.45
C ASN A 131 -7.58 6.55 8.85
N CYS A 132 -8.46 7.25 9.56
CA CYS A 132 -8.28 7.64 10.95
C CYS A 132 -9.45 7.07 11.77
N THR A 133 -9.16 6.48 12.92
CA THR A 133 -10.19 6.09 13.89
C THR A 133 -10.93 7.33 14.44
N ARG A 134 -12.26 7.40 14.26
CA ARG A 134 -13.07 8.61 14.56
C ARG A 134 -13.54 8.77 16.02
N ASN A 135 -13.47 7.73 16.85
CA ASN A 135 -14.16 7.69 18.16
C ASN A 135 -13.23 7.60 19.38
N SER A 136 -11.96 8.00 19.27
CA SER A 136 -11.08 8.10 20.44
C SER A 136 -11.08 9.51 21.00
N THR A 137 -11.86 9.77 22.05
CA THR A 137 -11.87 11.05 22.78
C THR A 137 -10.65 11.25 23.69
N SER A 138 -9.72 10.29 23.74
CA SER A 138 -8.66 10.24 24.78
C SER A 138 -7.34 10.91 24.41
N ALA A 139 -7.09 11.20 23.12
CA ALA A 139 -5.77 11.64 22.64
C ALA A 139 -5.51 13.16 22.76
N THR A 140 -6.48 13.94 23.24
CA THR A 140 -6.43 15.41 23.14
C THR A 140 -5.34 16.06 24.00
N TYR A 141 -4.80 15.36 25.01
CA TYR A 141 -3.68 15.85 25.83
C TYR A 141 -2.87 14.77 26.59
N ASN A 142 -3.06 13.48 26.31
CA ASN A 142 -2.38 12.41 27.05
C ASN A 142 -0.96 12.12 26.51
N ALA A 143 -0.15 11.43 27.31
CA ALA A 143 1.20 11.01 26.94
C ALA A 143 1.23 10.24 25.60
N TYR A 144 0.15 9.51 25.27
CA TYR A 144 -0.04 8.87 23.98
C TYR A 144 0.20 9.78 22.77
N ARG A 145 -0.30 11.03 22.78
CA ARG A 145 -0.09 11.96 21.66
C ARG A 145 1.38 12.35 21.49
N SER A 146 2.11 12.49 22.60
CA SER A 146 3.56 12.69 22.59
C SER A 146 4.26 11.46 22.03
N ASN A 147 3.81 10.26 22.42
CA ASN A 147 4.37 8.99 21.93
C ASN A 147 4.11 8.78 20.43
N ILE A 148 2.94 9.18 19.90
CA ILE A 148 2.66 9.19 18.46
C ILE A 148 3.68 10.08 17.75
N LYS A 149 3.88 11.31 18.25
CA LYS A 149 4.86 12.23 17.64
C LYS A 149 6.26 11.60 17.61
N THR A 150 6.70 11.02 18.72
CA THR A 150 8.01 10.34 18.80
C THR A 150 8.10 9.17 17.82
N VAL A 151 7.07 8.32 17.72
CA VAL A 151 7.03 7.22 16.74
C VAL A 151 7.16 7.78 15.32
N LEU A 152 6.35 8.77 14.95
CA LEU A 152 6.36 9.35 13.61
C LEU A 152 7.68 10.05 13.25
N ASP A 153 8.35 10.68 14.22
CA ASP A 153 9.70 11.24 14.04
C ASP A 153 10.75 10.14 13.82
N LEU A 154 10.64 9.01 14.54
CA LEU A 154 11.50 7.83 14.33
C LEU A 154 11.30 7.22 12.94
N LEU A 155 10.05 7.11 12.47
CA LEU A 155 9.75 6.63 11.12
C LEU A 155 10.36 7.54 10.06
N SER A 156 10.18 8.87 10.20
CA SER A 156 10.72 9.85 9.26
C SER A 156 12.25 9.83 9.19
N SER A 157 12.93 9.75 10.33
CA SER A 157 14.40 9.73 10.38
C SER A 157 15.01 8.46 9.80
N ASN A 158 14.45 7.29 10.12
CA ASN A 158 14.95 6.00 9.63
C ASN A 158 14.63 5.75 8.15
N SER A 159 13.68 6.47 7.56
CA SER A 159 13.39 6.38 6.11
C SER A 159 14.55 6.83 5.20
N SER A 160 15.56 7.50 5.76
CA SER A 160 16.79 7.86 5.04
C SER A 160 17.66 6.65 4.66
N SER A 161 17.60 5.57 5.44
CA SER A 161 18.50 4.41 5.30
C SER A 161 17.74 3.08 5.15
N ALA A 162 16.46 3.02 5.51
CA ALA A 162 15.66 1.81 5.46
C ALA A 162 14.49 1.93 4.48
N ARG A 163 14.05 0.80 3.92
CA ARG A 163 12.80 0.67 3.16
C ARG A 163 11.63 0.18 4.00
N TYR A 164 11.93 -0.36 5.16
CA TYR A 164 10.98 -0.79 6.16
C TYR A 164 11.59 -0.48 7.51
N TYR A 165 10.79 0.10 8.41
CA TYR A 165 11.19 0.31 9.78
C TYR A 165 9.95 0.29 10.65
N ASN A 166 10.06 -0.35 11.81
CA ASN A 166 9.05 -0.31 12.84
C ASN A 166 9.62 0.32 14.10
N ALA A 167 8.75 0.97 14.87
CA ALA A 167 9.09 1.64 16.10
C ALA A 167 8.04 1.34 17.16
N THR A 168 8.49 1.33 18.42
CA THR A 168 7.63 1.23 19.58
C THR A 168 8.11 2.22 20.62
N VAL A 169 7.18 3.04 21.10
CA VAL A 169 7.41 3.93 22.24
C VAL A 169 6.58 3.38 23.38
N VAL A 170 7.25 2.78 24.36
CA VAL A 170 6.63 2.13 25.52
C VAL A 170 6.32 3.18 26.59
N SER A 171 5.16 3.05 27.23
CA SER A 171 4.79 3.80 28.43
C SER A 171 4.74 2.88 29.64
N ASP A 172 5.15 3.36 30.82
CA ASP A 172 5.15 2.59 32.08
C ASP A 172 3.77 2.04 32.45
N ASN A 173 2.70 2.72 32.02
CA ASN A 173 1.32 2.31 32.27
C ASN A 173 0.74 1.38 31.20
N ASN A 174 1.49 1.05 30.14
CA ASN A 174 1.08 0.33 28.92
C ASN A 174 -0.08 0.97 28.12
N VAL A 175 -0.87 1.86 28.70
CA VAL A 175 -2.04 2.52 28.07
C VAL A 175 -1.60 3.55 27.02
N ASP A 176 -0.43 4.16 27.20
CA ASP A 176 0.10 5.16 26.27
C ASP A 176 1.14 4.60 25.29
N THR A 177 1.33 3.27 25.23
CA THR A 177 2.28 2.65 24.29
C THR A 177 1.81 2.81 22.85
N VAL A 178 2.71 3.21 21.94
CA VAL A 178 2.41 3.40 20.51
C VAL A 178 3.30 2.51 19.67
N TYR A 179 2.68 1.83 18.71
CA TYR A 179 3.34 1.05 17.67
C TYR A 179 3.21 1.77 16.34
N GLY A 180 4.27 1.78 15.54
CA GLY A 180 4.21 2.35 14.19
C GLY A 180 5.21 1.74 13.24
N LEU A 181 4.96 1.88 11.95
CA LEU A 181 5.89 1.47 10.91
C LEU A 181 5.71 2.26 9.62
N PHE A 182 6.73 2.20 8.77
CA PHE A 182 6.59 2.51 7.35
C PHE A 182 7.07 1.34 6.49
N LEU A 183 6.54 1.26 5.27
CA LEU A 183 7.08 0.42 4.19
C LEU A 183 7.09 1.23 2.89
N CYS A 184 8.22 1.21 2.21
CA CYS A 184 8.40 1.75 0.86
C CYS A 184 8.46 0.61 -0.15
N THR A 185 8.08 0.89 -1.38
CA THR A 185 8.27 -0.06 -2.48
C THR A 185 9.77 -0.33 -2.68
N SER A 186 10.13 -1.60 -2.87
CA SER A 186 11.53 -2.07 -2.75
C SER A 186 12.51 -1.52 -3.79
N TYR A 187 12.03 -1.14 -4.98
CA TYR A 187 12.86 -0.64 -6.07
C TYR A 187 13.11 0.89 -6.03
N LEU A 188 12.60 1.60 -5.02
CA LEU A 188 12.70 3.05 -4.96
C LEU A 188 14.09 3.53 -4.52
N ASP A 189 14.54 4.64 -5.13
CA ASP A 189 15.67 5.43 -4.65
C ASP A 189 15.46 5.83 -3.17
N PRO A 190 16.50 5.79 -2.32
CA PRO A 190 16.36 6.13 -0.90
C PRO A 190 15.75 7.50 -0.64
N LYS A 191 16.04 8.48 -1.48
CA LYS A 191 15.52 9.85 -1.36
C LYS A 191 14.03 9.91 -1.66
N ILE A 192 13.54 9.11 -2.60
CA ILE A 192 12.10 9.04 -2.94
C ILE A 192 11.34 8.40 -1.77
N CYS A 193 11.85 7.29 -1.23
CA CYS A 193 11.28 6.66 -0.04
C CYS A 193 11.24 7.64 1.13
N GLN A 194 12.36 8.29 1.44
CA GLN A 194 12.45 9.27 2.53
C GLN A 194 11.46 10.42 2.35
N SER A 195 11.38 11.00 1.14
CA SER A 195 10.46 12.11 0.85
C SER A 195 9.01 11.67 1.05
N CYS A 196 8.63 10.49 0.55
CA CYS A 196 7.29 9.95 0.71
C CYS A 196 6.93 9.73 2.18
N VAL A 197 7.82 9.11 2.98
CA VAL A 197 7.56 8.86 4.41
C VAL A 197 7.42 10.17 5.18
N ILE A 198 8.27 11.17 4.90
CA ILE A 198 8.16 12.50 5.53
C ILE A 198 6.83 13.17 5.18
N GLU A 199 6.38 13.11 3.94
CA GLU A 199 5.08 13.65 3.53
C GLU A 199 3.92 12.90 4.17
N ALA A 200 3.96 11.56 4.20
CA ALA A 200 2.94 10.73 4.84
C ALA A 200 2.85 11.00 6.34
N VAL A 201 3.98 11.16 7.03
CA VAL A 201 4.04 11.53 8.45
C VAL A 201 3.44 12.93 8.69
N LYS A 202 3.75 13.91 7.84
CA LYS A 202 3.12 15.24 7.95
C LYS A 202 1.61 15.16 7.74
N LEU A 203 1.18 14.42 6.73
CA LEU A 203 -0.23 14.28 6.38
C LEU A 203 -1.02 13.58 7.48
N ILE A 204 -0.56 12.42 7.96
CA ILE A 204 -1.24 11.64 9.01
C ILE A 204 -1.33 12.43 10.32
N SER A 205 -0.30 13.22 10.65
CA SER A 205 -0.30 14.10 11.82
C SER A 205 -1.33 15.23 11.71
N SER A 206 -1.53 15.76 10.50
CA SER A 206 -2.47 16.85 10.24
C SER A 206 -3.94 16.37 10.16
N LEU A 207 -4.17 15.18 9.62
CA LEU A 207 -5.53 14.65 9.37
C LEU A 207 -6.06 13.87 10.58
N CYS A 208 -5.22 13.06 11.21
CA CYS A 208 -5.62 12.13 12.26
C CYS A 208 -5.24 12.65 13.66
N THR A 209 -5.62 13.89 13.98
CA THR A 209 -5.16 14.61 15.19
C THR A 209 -5.60 14.00 16.51
N THR A 210 -6.70 13.23 16.52
CA THR A 210 -7.26 12.59 17.72
C THR A 210 -7.36 11.07 17.60
N ALA A 211 -6.84 10.49 16.52
CA ALA A 211 -6.98 9.07 16.25
C ALA A 211 -6.03 8.24 17.12
N LYS A 212 -6.48 7.07 17.56
CA LYS A 212 -5.64 6.07 18.23
C LYS A 212 -4.88 5.24 17.23
N GLU A 213 -5.54 4.94 16.13
CA GLU A 213 -4.98 4.22 15.01
C GLU A 213 -5.22 5.03 13.74
N ALA A 214 -4.19 5.06 12.89
CA ALA A 214 -4.28 5.67 11.60
C ALA A 214 -3.31 5.03 10.62
N ILE A 215 -3.66 5.14 9.35
CA ILE A 215 -2.92 4.58 8.23
C ILE A 215 -3.03 5.52 7.04
N VAL A 216 -1.92 5.70 6.33
CA VAL A 216 -1.81 6.46 5.08
C VAL A 216 -1.10 5.60 4.04
N TRP A 217 -1.69 5.52 2.86
CA TRP A 217 -1.11 4.89 1.68
C TRP A 217 -0.88 5.94 0.60
N TYR A 218 0.37 6.07 0.20
CA TYR A 218 0.78 6.61 -1.09
C TYR A 218 1.04 5.45 -2.05
N GLU A 219 1.15 5.76 -3.34
CA GLU A 219 1.53 4.76 -4.36
C GLU A 219 2.89 4.10 -4.07
N VAL A 220 3.82 4.86 -3.45
CA VAL A 220 5.23 4.46 -3.29
C VAL A 220 5.66 4.23 -1.83
N CYS A 221 4.82 4.59 -0.85
CA CYS A 221 5.05 4.26 0.55
C CYS A 221 3.76 4.19 1.35
N TYR A 222 3.82 3.55 2.51
CA TYR A 222 2.73 3.54 3.46
C TYR A 222 3.27 3.75 4.88
N VAL A 223 2.49 4.43 5.72
CA VAL A 223 2.79 4.77 7.11
C VAL A 223 1.59 4.47 7.99
N ARG A 224 1.82 3.85 9.15
CA ARG A 224 0.77 3.48 10.12
C ARG A 224 1.23 3.65 11.57
N TYR A 225 0.29 4.00 12.44
CA TYR A 225 0.41 3.84 13.89
C TYR A 225 -0.86 3.26 14.54
N SER A 226 -0.74 2.68 15.74
CA SER A 226 -1.85 2.16 16.56
C SER A 226 -1.44 2.03 18.03
N ASP A 227 -2.44 1.99 18.93
CA ASP A 227 -2.28 1.67 20.35
C ASP A 227 -2.27 0.15 20.62
N ASN A 228 -2.59 -0.65 19.61
CA ASN A 228 -2.49 -2.10 19.64
C ASN A 228 -1.20 -2.56 18.98
N ASN A 229 -0.59 -3.62 19.52
CA ASN A 229 0.54 -4.25 18.86
C ASN A 229 0.04 -5.04 17.65
N PHE A 230 0.21 -4.48 16.46
CA PHE A 230 -0.17 -5.13 15.21
C PHE A 230 1.00 -5.91 14.56
N PHE A 231 2.20 -5.90 15.16
CA PHE A 231 3.30 -6.72 14.66
C PHE A 231 2.96 -8.20 14.81
N SER A 232 3.25 -8.98 13.76
CA SER A 232 2.91 -10.40 13.64
C SER A 232 1.42 -10.73 13.53
N THR A 233 0.53 -9.73 13.49
CA THR A 233 -0.91 -9.92 13.27
C THR A 233 -1.29 -9.68 11.81
N VAL A 234 -2.31 -10.39 11.33
CA VAL A 234 -2.90 -10.17 10.01
C VAL A 234 -4.10 -9.26 10.13
N GLU A 235 -4.01 -8.08 9.53
CA GLU A 235 -5.08 -7.12 9.47
C GLU A 235 -5.46 -6.82 8.03
N LYS A 236 -6.75 -6.91 7.76
CA LYS A 236 -7.37 -6.71 6.45
C LYS A 236 -8.22 -5.44 6.38
N THR A 237 -8.38 -4.74 7.50
CA THR A 237 -9.23 -3.55 7.61
C THR A 237 -8.41 -2.33 8.02
N PRO A 238 -8.57 -1.18 7.35
CA PRO A 238 -9.50 -0.94 6.25
C PRO A 238 -9.01 -1.55 4.93
N GLU A 239 -9.96 -2.04 4.13
CA GLU A 239 -9.72 -2.48 2.77
C GLU A 239 -9.85 -1.30 1.82
N ILE A 240 -8.92 -1.19 0.88
CA ILE A 240 -9.00 -0.21 -0.20
C ILE A 240 -8.77 -0.91 -1.53
N SER A 241 -9.64 -0.64 -2.50
CA SER A 241 -9.53 -1.17 -3.84
C SER A 241 -9.55 -0.06 -4.90
N PHE A 242 -8.68 -0.20 -5.90
CA PHE A 242 -8.61 0.67 -7.08
C PHE A 242 -8.76 -0.17 -8.33
N MET A 243 -9.37 0.42 -9.35
CA MET A 243 -9.56 -0.23 -10.64
C MET A 243 -9.35 0.76 -11.78
N ASN A 244 -8.85 0.29 -12.91
CA ASN A 244 -8.81 1.11 -14.11
C ASN A 244 -10.24 1.38 -14.60
N ASP A 245 -10.49 2.58 -15.10
CA ASP A 245 -11.78 2.93 -15.72
C ASP A 245 -12.07 2.04 -16.94
N LYS A 246 -11.01 1.68 -17.66
CA LYS A 246 -11.07 0.86 -18.87
C LYS A 246 -11.14 -0.62 -18.55
N ASP A 247 -12.16 -1.26 -19.12
CA ASP A 247 -12.25 -2.70 -19.17
C ASP A 247 -11.12 -3.28 -20.04
N TYR A 248 -10.77 -4.54 -19.78
CA TYR A 248 -10.00 -5.31 -20.74
C TYR A 248 -10.83 -5.43 -22.03
N VAL A 249 -10.21 -5.25 -23.20
CA VAL A 249 -10.92 -5.27 -24.50
C VAL A 249 -10.24 -6.24 -25.47
N GLY A 250 -9.74 -7.37 -24.94
CA GLY A 250 -8.87 -8.35 -25.61
C GLY A 250 -8.89 -8.29 -27.14
N GLN A 251 -7.71 -8.01 -27.72
CA GLN A 251 -7.51 -7.95 -29.17
C GLN A 251 -7.38 -9.34 -29.77
#